data_AF-A0AAJ0AMC6-F1
#
_entry.id   AF-A0AAJ0AMC6-F1
#
_cell.length_a   1.000
_cell.length_b   1.000
_cell.length_c   1.000
_cell.angle_alpha   90.00
_cell.angle_beta   90.00
_cell.angle_gamma   90.00
#
_symmetry.space_group_name_H-M   'P 1'
#
loop_
_entity.id
_entity.type
_entity.pdbx_description
1 polymer ?
#
loop_
_entity_poly.entity_id
_entity_poly.type
_entity_poly.pdbx_seq_one_letter_code
_entity_poly.pdbx_strand_id
1 'polypeptide(L)'
;MASEPSASTLANNSSSMMFSNSLRLSIEAWSIAAALMTAVMAYKIWTDHKFKLPPLINPPQPFDISGAAVKRDFFQRSNEIIQQGSKTFGGEPYSVISDTGRVIMLAPKHVDEDFHAYLPGFEPFGAGSAIPILVLVAKRQLTKFLAKIMKPLSDETAFSFQTVLGDSTEWHEVSLGQTILNVFSRLSSRVFLGPELCRNEAWLNITVIYVVDCFIAAERRLANPSYFYREIDS
;
A
#
# COMPACT_ATOMS: atom_id res chain seq x y z
N MET A 1 -19.99 22.95 82.00
CA MET A 1 -19.35 21.65 81.67
C MET A 1 -19.61 21.37 80.20
N ALA A 2 -18.73 21.83 79.32
CA ALA A 2 -18.70 21.37 77.93
C ALA A 2 -17.68 20.23 77.87
N SER A 3 -18.15 19.01 77.66
CA SER A 3 -17.32 17.81 77.55
C SER A 3 -16.52 17.87 76.24
N GLU A 4 -15.19 17.88 76.34
CA GLU A 4 -14.31 17.76 75.17
C GLU A 4 -14.55 16.44 74.44
N PRO A 5 -14.63 16.43 73.10
CA PRO A 5 -14.81 15.21 72.34
C PRO A 5 -13.52 14.36 72.37
N SER A 6 -13.66 13.08 72.73
CA SER A 6 -12.56 12.12 72.82
C SER A 6 -11.83 11.92 71.49
N ALA A 7 -10.50 11.80 71.54
CA ALA A 7 -9.61 11.64 70.37
C ALA A 7 -9.98 10.47 69.44
N SER A 8 -10.64 9.42 69.96
CA SER A 8 -11.16 8.29 69.17
C SER A 8 -12.29 8.70 68.21
N THR A 9 -13.11 9.69 68.58
CA THR A 9 -14.21 10.21 67.77
C THR A 9 -13.70 11.06 66.61
N LEU A 10 -12.62 11.83 66.83
CA LEU A 10 -11.95 12.60 65.78
C LEU A 10 -11.23 11.69 64.78
N ALA A 11 -10.58 10.62 65.25
CA ALA A 11 -9.93 9.63 64.40
C ALA A 11 -10.95 8.86 63.53
N ASN A 12 -12.08 8.42 64.10
CA ASN A 12 -13.15 7.76 63.34
C ASN A 12 -13.79 8.68 62.29
N ASN A 13 -13.98 9.96 62.60
CA ASN A 13 -14.52 10.94 61.66
C ASN A 13 -13.51 11.29 60.54
N SER A 14 -12.21 11.31 60.84
CA SER A 14 -11.18 11.54 59.82
C SER A 14 -11.06 10.36 58.84
N SER A 15 -11.12 9.12 59.34
CA SER A 15 -11.10 7.90 58.53
C SER A 15 -12.34 7.75 57.65
N SER A 16 -13.53 8.09 58.17
CA SER A 16 -14.77 8.07 57.39
C SER A 16 -14.80 9.18 56.33
N MET A 17 -14.27 10.38 56.64
CA MET A 17 -14.10 11.45 55.65
C MET A 17 -13.12 11.06 54.55
N MET A 18 -11.95 10.51 54.89
CA MET A 18 -10.95 10.04 53.92
C MET A 18 -11.52 8.95 52.99
N PHE A 19 -12.28 7.99 53.53
CA PHE A 19 -12.95 6.96 52.75
C PHE A 19 -14.04 7.53 51.85
N SER A 20 -14.85 8.48 52.34
CA SER A 20 -15.88 9.13 51.52
C SER A 20 -15.29 9.95 50.36
N ASN A 21 -14.14 10.59 50.57
CA ASN A 21 -13.46 11.37 49.56
C ASN A 21 -12.78 10.48 48.52
N SER A 22 -12.13 9.37 48.91
CA SER A 22 -11.54 8.42 47.97
C SER A 22 -12.59 7.71 47.11
N LEU A 23 -13.75 7.40 47.69
CA LEU A 23 -14.88 6.80 46.99
C LEU A 23 -15.52 7.80 46.02
N ARG A 24 -15.62 9.10 46.38
CA ARG A 24 -16.06 10.17 45.47
C ARG A 24 -15.09 10.41 44.31
N LEU A 25 -13.78 10.47 44.57
CA LEU A 25 -12.74 10.62 43.55
C LEU A 25 -12.75 9.47 42.53
N SER A 26 -12.98 8.24 42.99
CA SER A 26 -13.10 7.10 42.07
C SER A 26 -14.37 7.18 41.22
N ILE A 27 -15.53 7.53 41.80
CA ILE A 27 -16.78 7.70 41.05
C ILE A 27 -16.65 8.80 39.98
N GLU A 28 -16.01 9.94 40.31
CA GLU A 28 -15.77 11.01 39.34
C GLU A 28 -14.85 10.55 38.22
N ALA A 29 -13.77 9.81 38.52
CA ALA A 29 -12.88 9.26 37.50
C ALA A 29 -13.59 8.26 36.56
N TRP A 30 -14.43 7.37 37.10
CA TRP A 30 -15.23 6.43 36.28
C TRP A 30 -16.28 7.15 35.44
N SER A 31 -16.85 8.24 35.93
CA SER A 31 -17.81 9.05 35.17
C SER A 31 -17.17 9.76 33.98
N ILE A 32 -15.94 10.28 34.14
CA ILE A 32 -15.17 10.89 33.07
C ILE A 32 -14.76 9.82 32.03
N ALA A 33 -14.32 8.64 32.49
CA ALA A 33 -13.97 7.52 31.60
C ALA A 33 -15.19 7.04 30.79
N ALA A 34 -16.36 6.93 31.42
CA ALA A 34 -17.60 6.60 30.74
C ALA A 34 -18.03 7.68 29.72
N ALA A 35 -17.87 8.96 30.06
CA ALA A 35 -18.17 10.07 29.16
C ALA A 35 -17.22 10.11 27.95
N LEU A 36 -15.93 9.80 28.14
CA LEU A 36 -14.97 9.66 27.04
C LEU A 36 -15.31 8.46 26.16
N MET A 37 -15.67 7.32 26.75
CA MET A 37 -16.09 6.13 26.01
C MET A 37 -17.34 6.40 25.16
N THR A 38 -18.36 7.08 25.71
CA THR A 38 -19.57 7.44 24.96
C THR A 38 -19.28 8.49 23.89
N ALA A 39 -18.39 9.46 24.15
CA ALA A 39 -17.96 10.43 23.15
C ALA A 39 -17.20 9.76 21.99
N VAL A 40 -16.30 8.82 22.28
CA VAL A 40 -15.58 8.03 21.26
C VAL A 40 -16.55 7.15 20.48
N MET A 41 -17.51 6.52 21.16
CA MET A 41 -18.53 5.69 20.52
C MET A 41 -19.46 6.53 19.64
N ALA A 42 -19.90 7.71 20.11
CA ALA A 42 -20.69 8.66 19.34
C ALA A 42 -19.90 9.24 18.16
N TYR A 43 -18.61 9.53 18.34
CA TYR A 43 -17.72 9.94 17.26
C TYR A 43 -17.60 8.85 16.20
N LYS A 44 -17.39 7.59 16.61
CA LYS A 44 -17.38 6.43 15.71
C LYS A 44 -18.69 6.25 14.96
N ILE A 45 -19.82 6.29 15.67
CA ILE A 45 -21.17 6.19 15.06
C ILE A 45 -21.41 7.35 14.08
N TRP A 46 -20.99 8.56 14.42
CA TRP A 46 -21.14 9.74 13.57
C TRP A 46 -20.23 9.69 12.33
N THR A 47 -18.98 9.25 12.47
CA THR A 47 -18.09 9.02 11.33
C THR A 47 -18.62 7.92 10.42
N ASP A 48 -19.15 6.84 11.00
CA ASP A 48 -19.72 5.72 10.24
C ASP A 48 -21.05 6.11 9.56
N HIS A 49 -21.86 7.00 10.17
CA HIS A 49 -23.08 7.54 9.54
C HIS A 49 -22.78 8.54 8.42
N LYS A 50 -21.74 9.38 8.58
CA LYS A 50 -21.34 10.35 7.55
C LYS A 50 -20.70 9.67 6.34
N PHE A 51 -19.93 8.60 6.55
CA PHE A 51 -19.32 7.81 5.49
C PHE A 51 -20.08 6.49 5.34
N LYS A 52 -21.19 6.49 4.59
CA LYS A 52 -21.81 5.24 4.12
C LYS A 52 -20.86 4.54 3.15
N LEU A 53 -19.93 3.78 3.71
CA LEU A 53 -18.96 3.01 2.95
C LEU A 53 -19.71 1.93 2.16
N PRO A 54 -19.35 1.72 0.89
CA PRO A 54 -19.94 0.65 0.10
C PRO A 54 -19.70 -0.73 0.73
N PRO A 55 -20.56 -1.73 0.45
CA PRO A 55 -20.49 -3.05 1.06
C PRO A 55 -19.11 -3.70 0.87
N LEU A 56 -18.58 -4.33 1.91
CA LEU A 56 -17.28 -5.00 1.90
C LEU A 56 -17.44 -6.47 1.49
N ILE A 57 -16.70 -6.91 0.46
CA ILE A 57 -16.78 -8.30 -0.01
C ILE A 57 -15.92 -9.29 0.77
N ASN A 58 -14.75 -8.86 1.26
CA ASN A 58 -13.82 -9.70 2.03
C ASN A 58 -13.69 -9.18 3.47
N PRO A 59 -14.62 -9.53 4.37
CA PRO A 59 -14.52 -9.14 5.76
C PRO A 59 -13.30 -9.80 6.43
N PRO A 60 -12.67 -9.14 7.42
CA PRO A 60 -11.54 -9.72 8.10
C PRO A 60 -11.90 -10.95 8.91
N GLN A 61 -10.99 -11.93 8.95
CA GLN A 61 -11.21 -13.13 9.75
C GLN A 61 -11.29 -12.78 11.24
N PRO A 62 -12.16 -13.47 12.01
CA PRO A 62 -12.15 -13.34 13.47
C PRO A 62 -10.75 -13.62 13.99
N PHE A 63 -10.23 -12.75 14.86
CA PHE A 63 -8.87 -12.80 15.42
C PHE A 63 -7.71 -12.37 14.51
N ASP A 64 -7.96 -11.81 13.31
CA ASP A 64 -6.91 -11.17 12.49
C ASP A 64 -6.63 -9.74 12.97
N ILE A 65 -5.86 -9.61 14.05
CA ILE A 65 -5.54 -8.32 14.70
C ILE A 65 -4.74 -7.40 13.75
N SER A 66 -3.87 -7.96 12.91
CA SER A 66 -3.02 -7.20 11.99
C SER A 66 -3.64 -6.98 10.60
N GLY A 67 -4.77 -7.64 10.29
CA GLY A 67 -5.36 -7.66 8.94
C GLY A 67 -4.47 -8.36 7.91
N ALA A 68 -3.50 -9.17 8.34
CA ALA A 68 -2.47 -9.72 7.47
C ALA A 68 -2.98 -10.95 6.71
N ALA A 69 -3.88 -11.73 7.31
CA ALA A 69 -4.46 -12.89 6.66
C ALA A 69 -5.35 -12.46 5.49
N VAL A 70 -6.13 -11.39 5.68
CA VAL A 70 -7.04 -10.83 4.67
C VAL A 70 -6.27 -10.23 3.50
N LYS A 71 -5.19 -9.51 3.80
CA LYS A 71 -4.29 -8.99 2.76
C LYS A 71 -3.63 -10.11 1.96
N ARG A 72 -3.20 -11.19 2.62
CA ARG A 72 -2.57 -12.35 1.96
C ARG A 72 -3.59 -13.11 1.09
N ASP A 73 -4.80 -13.31 1.58
CA ASP A 73 -5.90 -13.90 0.81
C ASP A 73 -6.23 -13.06 -0.43
N PHE A 74 -6.30 -11.73 -0.27
CA PHE A 74 -6.44 -10.84 -1.41
C PHE A 74 -5.27 -10.93 -2.39
N PHE A 75 -4.01 -10.98 -1.92
CA PHE A 75 -2.85 -11.12 -2.80
C PHE A 75 -2.91 -12.41 -3.64
N GLN A 76 -3.34 -13.52 -3.04
CA GLN A 76 -3.43 -14.81 -3.74
C GLN A 76 -4.66 -14.93 -4.65
N ARG A 77 -5.79 -14.32 -4.27
CA ARG A 77 -7.11 -14.53 -4.91
C ARG A 77 -7.76 -13.25 -5.40
N SER A 78 -6.98 -12.20 -5.66
CA SER A 78 -7.45 -10.86 -6.04
C SER A 78 -8.45 -10.90 -7.20
N ASN A 79 -8.13 -11.63 -8.26
CA ASN A 79 -8.96 -11.75 -9.45
C ASN A 79 -10.31 -12.42 -9.14
N GLU A 80 -10.31 -13.48 -8.32
CA GLU A 80 -11.54 -14.17 -7.92
C GLU A 80 -12.44 -13.27 -7.07
N ILE A 81 -11.85 -12.55 -6.10
CA ILE A 81 -12.57 -11.64 -5.20
C ILE A 81 -13.18 -10.48 -6.01
N ILE A 82 -12.44 -9.90 -6.94
CA ILE A 82 -12.91 -8.80 -7.80
C ILE A 82 -13.97 -9.30 -8.78
N GLN A 83 -13.81 -10.49 -9.37
CA GLN A 83 -14.84 -11.08 -10.24
C GLN A 83 -16.12 -11.39 -9.47
N GLN A 84 -16.01 -11.90 -8.24
CA GLN A 84 -17.15 -12.12 -7.37
C GLN A 84 -17.85 -10.79 -7.06
N GLY A 85 -17.10 -9.74 -6.72
CA GLY A 85 -17.65 -8.40 -6.47
C GLY A 85 -18.35 -7.80 -7.68
N SER A 86 -17.74 -7.93 -8.85
CA SER A 86 -18.34 -7.49 -10.11
C SER A 86 -19.67 -8.21 -10.40
N LYS A 87 -19.73 -9.53 -10.19
CA LYS A 87 -20.96 -10.33 -10.38
C LYS A 87 -22.04 -10.01 -9.35
N THR A 88 -21.66 -9.80 -8.09
CA THR A 88 -22.61 -9.57 -6.99
C THR A 88 -23.18 -8.15 -7.00
N PHE A 89 -22.37 -7.14 -7.36
CA PHE A 89 -22.75 -5.73 -7.29
C PHE A 89 -23.09 -5.10 -8.64
N GLY A 90 -22.82 -5.77 -9.77
CA GLY A 90 -23.42 -5.46 -11.07
C GLY A 90 -23.21 -4.04 -11.61
N GLY A 91 -22.26 -3.28 -11.07
CA GLY A 91 -22.00 -1.88 -11.41
C GLY A 91 -22.10 -0.89 -10.25
N GLU A 92 -22.64 -1.30 -9.10
CA GLU A 92 -22.60 -0.51 -7.87
C GLU A 92 -21.19 -0.52 -7.25
N PRO A 93 -20.75 0.59 -6.63
CA PRO A 93 -19.47 0.61 -5.94
C PRO A 93 -19.48 -0.38 -4.78
N TYR A 94 -18.36 -1.08 -4.59
CA TYR A 94 -18.17 -1.99 -3.46
C TYR A 94 -16.76 -1.81 -2.88
N SER A 95 -16.60 -2.11 -1.59
CA SER A 95 -15.31 -2.00 -0.92
C SER A 95 -14.60 -3.36 -0.92
N VAL A 96 -13.27 -3.33 -1.04
CA VAL A 96 -12.40 -4.49 -0.93
C VAL A 96 -11.23 -4.13 -0.03
N ILE A 97 -10.89 -4.99 0.93
CA ILE A 97 -9.60 -4.89 1.61
C ILE A 97 -8.55 -5.50 0.67
N SER A 98 -7.81 -4.61 0.02
CA SER A 98 -6.67 -4.95 -0.82
C SER A 98 -5.37 -5.03 0.00
N ASP A 99 -4.29 -5.39 -0.67
CA ASP A 99 -2.92 -5.32 -0.19
C ASP A 99 -2.54 -3.93 0.37
N THR A 100 -3.02 -2.86 -0.26
CA THR A 100 -2.78 -1.46 0.14
C THR A 100 -3.74 -0.96 1.23
N GLY A 101 -4.80 -1.70 1.54
CA GLY A 101 -5.84 -1.30 2.48
C GLY A 101 -7.24 -1.35 1.86
N ARG A 102 -8.22 -0.72 2.52
CA ARG A 102 -9.61 -0.71 2.01
C ARG A 102 -9.70 0.21 0.79
N VAL A 103 -9.91 -0.39 -0.39
CA VAL A 103 -10.11 0.29 -1.67
C VAL A 103 -11.58 0.18 -2.07
N ILE A 104 -12.12 1.27 -2.62
CA ILE A 104 -13.45 1.28 -3.20
C ILE A 104 -13.31 0.95 -4.68
N MET A 105 -13.88 -0.17 -5.09
CA MET A 105 -13.97 -0.57 -6.49
C MET A 105 -15.09 0.24 -7.15
N LEU A 106 -14.71 1.11 -8.07
CA LEU A 106 -15.62 1.92 -8.87
C LEU A 106 -15.92 1.22 -10.20
N ALA A 107 -17.09 1.49 -10.76
CA ALA A 107 -17.37 1.10 -12.13
C ALA A 107 -16.32 1.70 -13.09
N PRO A 108 -15.90 1.00 -14.16
CA PRO A 108 -14.83 1.42 -15.07
C PRO A 108 -14.96 2.83 -15.65
N LYS A 109 -16.17 3.42 -15.61
CA LYS A 109 -16.47 4.77 -16.08
C LYS A 109 -15.90 5.90 -15.19
N HIS A 110 -15.40 5.59 -13.99
CA HIS A 110 -14.90 6.57 -13.01
C HIS A 110 -13.47 6.27 -12.53
N VAL A 111 -12.69 5.53 -13.31
CA VAL A 111 -11.33 5.17 -12.92
C VAL A 111 -10.38 6.28 -13.36
N ASP A 112 -9.89 7.06 -12.40
CA ASP A 112 -8.63 7.77 -12.55
C ASP A 112 -7.49 6.80 -12.14
N GLU A 113 -6.47 6.67 -12.99
CA GLU A 113 -5.31 5.81 -12.71
C GLU A 113 -4.47 6.42 -11.58
N ASP A 114 -4.53 5.85 -10.37
CA ASP A 114 -3.68 6.23 -9.23
C ASP A 114 -2.49 5.26 -9.12
N PHE A 115 -1.28 5.77 -9.39
CA PHE A 115 -0.03 5.01 -9.30
C PHE A 115 0.65 5.11 -7.92
N HIS A 116 -0.11 5.47 -6.87
CA HIS A 116 0.38 5.54 -5.48
C HIS A 116 1.56 6.49 -5.26
N ALA A 117 1.65 7.52 -6.08
CA ALA A 117 2.78 8.44 -6.06
C ALA A 117 2.84 9.40 -4.88
N TYR A 118 1.77 9.43 -4.08
CA TYR A 118 1.76 10.13 -2.80
C TYR A 118 2.65 9.44 -1.75
N LEU A 119 3.20 8.26 -2.06
CA LEU A 119 4.09 7.52 -1.17
C LEU A 119 5.55 7.97 -1.33
N PRO A 120 6.28 8.19 -0.23
CA PRO A 120 7.71 8.48 -0.30
C PRO A 120 8.47 7.32 -0.96
N GLY A 121 9.29 7.64 -1.96
CA GLY A 121 9.99 6.67 -2.82
C GLY A 121 9.24 6.21 -4.08
N PHE A 122 7.96 6.59 -4.24
CA PHE A 122 7.14 6.30 -5.43
C PHE A 122 6.78 7.58 -6.22
N GLU A 123 7.42 8.70 -5.91
CA GLU A 123 7.23 9.98 -6.61
C GLU A 123 7.41 9.89 -8.14
N PRO A 124 8.36 9.08 -8.68
CA PRO A 124 8.49 8.90 -10.13
C PRO A 124 7.21 8.38 -10.80
N PHE A 125 6.36 7.66 -10.06
CA PHE A 125 5.16 7.04 -10.60
C PHE A 125 3.95 7.98 -10.67
N GLY A 126 4.00 9.16 -10.04
CA GLY A 126 2.91 10.14 -10.15
C GLY A 126 3.39 11.55 -10.09
N ALA A 127 4.32 11.84 -11.00
CA ALA A 127 4.52 13.16 -11.56
C ALA A 127 3.21 13.67 -12.22
N GLY A 128 2.19 13.97 -11.41
CA GLY A 128 0.82 14.29 -11.83
C GLY A 128 0.72 15.52 -12.74
N SER A 129 1.73 16.39 -12.76
CA SER A 129 1.80 17.54 -13.67
C SER A 129 2.54 17.26 -14.99
N ALA A 130 3.42 16.24 -15.03
CA ALA A 130 4.23 15.91 -16.21
C ALA A 130 3.71 14.70 -16.99
N ILE A 131 2.94 13.81 -16.36
CA ILE A 131 2.39 12.60 -16.99
C ILE A 131 1.60 12.91 -18.28
N PRO A 132 0.70 13.92 -18.34
CA PRO A 132 -0.04 14.19 -19.58
C PRO A 132 0.88 14.58 -20.74
N ILE A 133 1.93 15.35 -20.46
CA ILE A 133 2.91 15.79 -21.46
C ILE A 133 3.79 14.61 -21.87
N LEU A 134 4.27 13.80 -20.91
CA LEU A 134 5.04 12.60 -21.19
C LEU A 134 4.25 11.60 -22.02
N VAL A 135 2.98 11.36 -21.71
CA VAL A 135 2.08 10.49 -22.48
C VAL A 135 1.83 11.05 -23.87
N LEU A 136 1.62 12.37 -24.01
CA LEU A 136 1.42 13.01 -25.31
C LEU A 136 2.68 12.93 -26.19
N VAL A 137 3.85 13.20 -25.61
CA VAL A 137 5.15 13.14 -26.29
C VAL A 137 5.46 11.69 -26.63
N ALA A 138 5.29 10.75 -25.71
CA ALA A 138 5.46 9.33 -25.96
C ALA A 138 4.54 8.88 -27.11
N LYS A 139 3.24 9.16 -27.07
CA LYS A 139 2.30 8.79 -28.16
C LYS A 139 2.71 9.37 -29.52
N ARG A 140 3.06 10.67 -29.58
CA ARG A 140 3.43 11.32 -30.84
C ARG A 140 4.79 10.89 -31.37
N GLN A 141 5.75 10.68 -30.48
CA GLN A 141 7.12 10.32 -30.85
C GLN A 141 7.23 8.81 -31.12
N LEU A 142 6.67 7.94 -30.28
CA LEU A 142 6.71 6.49 -30.48
C LEU A 142 6.16 6.09 -31.85
N THR A 143 5.02 6.62 -32.30
CA THR A 143 4.46 6.27 -33.61
C THR A 143 5.37 6.68 -34.77
N LYS A 144 6.04 7.84 -34.67
CA LYS A 144 6.98 8.32 -35.71
C LYS A 144 8.31 7.58 -35.66
N PHE A 145 8.79 7.26 -34.47
CA PHE A 145 10.05 6.56 -34.28
C PHE A 145 9.92 5.06 -34.51
N LEU A 146 8.73 4.46 -34.39
CA LEU A 146 8.49 3.02 -34.60
C LEU A 146 9.12 2.56 -35.92
N ALA A 147 8.75 3.19 -37.04
CA ALA A 147 9.26 2.84 -38.36
C ALA A 147 10.81 2.92 -38.45
N LYS A 148 11.44 3.82 -37.69
CA LYS A 148 12.90 4.00 -37.67
C LYS A 148 13.61 3.05 -36.70
N ILE A 149 12.96 2.68 -35.60
CA ILE A 149 13.57 1.84 -34.55
C ILE A 149 13.34 0.35 -34.76
N MET A 150 12.34 -0.08 -35.54
CA MET A 150 12.03 -1.50 -35.73
C MET A 150 13.23 -2.32 -36.24
N LYS A 151 13.95 -1.80 -37.24
CA LYS A 151 15.12 -2.49 -37.80
C LYS A 151 16.27 -2.62 -36.78
N PRO A 152 16.77 -1.54 -36.16
CA PRO A 152 17.82 -1.65 -35.16
C PRO A 152 17.38 -2.39 -33.89
N LEU A 153 16.09 -2.39 -33.56
CA LEU A 153 15.55 -3.17 -32.45
C LEU A 153 15.56 -4.67 -32.74
N SER A 154 15.19 -5.08 -33.96
CA SER A 154 15.27 -6.48 -34.41
C SER A 154 16.71 -6.99 -34.35
N ASP A 155 17.66 -6.20 -34.85
CA ASP A 155 19.08 -6.57 -34.86
C ASP A 155 19.63 -6.66 -33.41
N GLU A 156 19.23 -5.73 -32.53
CA GLU A 156 19.61 -5.75 -31.10
C GLU A 156 18.97 -6.93 -30.35
N THR A 157 17.76 -7.33 -30.74
CA THR A 157 17.06 -8.48 -30.15
C THR A 157 17.82 -9.77 -30.44
N ALA A 158 18.20 -9.98 -31.71
CA ALA A 158 19.01 -11.14 -32.10
C ALA A 158 20.34 -11.17 -31.34
N PHE A 159 21.03 -10.02 -31.27
CA PHE A 159 22.28 -9.89 -30.52
C PHE A 159 22.11 -10.16 -29.02
N SER A 160 21.04 -9.64 -28.41
CA SER A 160 20.77 -9.81 -26.98
C SER A 160 20.47 -11.26 -26.61
N PHE A 161 19.70 -11.97 -27.44
CA PHE A 161 19.44 -13.39 -27.23
C PHE A 161 20.72 -14.23 -27.37
N GLN A 162 21.53 -13.95 -28.40
CA GLN A 162 22.82 -14.64 -28.58
C GLN A 162 23.77 -14.38 -27.41
N THR A 163 23.78 -13.15 -26.87
CA THR A 163 24.63 -12.79 -25.73
C THR A 163 24.17 -13.46 -24.42
N VAL A 164 22.87 -13.61 -24.20
CA VAL A 164 22.32 -14.14 -22.94
C VAL A 164 22.21 -15.67 -22.93
N LEU A 165 21.81 -16.27 -24.05
CA LEU A 165 21.64 -17.73 -24.17
C LEU A 165 22.92 -18.43 -24.68
N GLY A 166 23.88 -17.66 -25.20
CA GLY A 166 25.08 -18.19 -25.83
C GLY A 166 24.81 -18.87 -27.18
N ASP A 167 25.87 -19.40 -27.77
CA ASP A 167 25.84 -20.12 -29.06
C ASP A 167 25.74 -21.64 -28.91
N SER A 168 25.42 -22.12 -27.70
CA SER A 168 25.35 -23.57 -27.44
C SER A 168 24.13 -24.18 -28.12
N THR A 169 24.37 -25.20 -28.96
CA THR A 169 23.30 -26.01 -29.57
C THR A 169 22.74 -27.06 -28.61
N GLU A 170 23.40 -27.25 -27.46
CA GLU A 170 22.97 -28.20 -26.44
C GLU A 170 21.90 -27.61 -25.52
N TRP A 171 20.95 -28.45 -25.12
CA TRP A 171 19.92 -28.06 -24.17
C TRP A 171 20.54 -27.74 -22.83
N HIS A 172 20.21 -26.56 -22.28
CA HIS A 172 20.69 -26.12 -20.98
C HIS A 172 19.58 -25.40 -20.23
N GLU A 173 19.65 -25.46 -18.91
CA GLU A 173 18.67 -24.81 -18.04
C GLU A 173 19.02 -23.32 -17.87
N VAL A 174 18.03 -22.45 -18.03
CA VAL A 174 18.18 -21.00 -17.87
C VAL A 174 17.10 -20.44 -16.96
N SER A 175 17.47 -19.47 -16.14
CA SER A 175 16.49 -18.70 -15.36
C SER A 175 15.74 -17.72 -16.28
N LEU A 176 14.56 -18.13 -16.75
CA LEU A 176 13.77 -17.33 -17.70
C LEU A 176 13.50 -15.90 -17.21
N GLY A 177 13.20 -15.72 -15.92
CA GLY A 177 12.94 -14.39 -15.36
C GLY A 177 14.14 -13.46 -15.50
N GLN A 178 15.32 -13.93 -15.12
CA GLN A 178 16.55 -13.14 -15.22
C GLN A 178 16.95 -12.89 -16.69
N THR A 179 16.82 -13.91 -17.54
CA THR A 179 17.11 -13.81 -18.97
C THR A 179 16.22 -12.76 -19.65
N ILE A 180 14.91 -12.79 -19.38
CA ILE A 180 13.96 -11.83 -19.94
C ILE A 180 14.28 -10.40 -19.45
N LEU A 181 14.56 -10.21 -18.16
CA LEU A 181 14.92 -8.88 -17.62
C LEU A 181 16.21 -8.33 -18.26
N ASN A 182 17.21 -9.18 -18.48
CA ASN A 182 18.46 -8.79 -19.13
C ASN A 182 18.27 -8.43 -20.61
N VAL A 183 17.43 -9.18 -21.35
CA VAL A 183 17.09 -8.82 -22.73
C VAL A 183 16.26 -7.54 -22.76
N PHE A 184 15.27 -7.41 -21.88
CA PHE A 184 14.36 -6.27 -21.84
C PHE A 184 15.08 -4.96 -21.49
N SER A 185 16.02 -4.97 -20.54
CA SER A 185 16.81 -3.78 -20.18
C SER A 185 17.66 -3.27 -21.36
N ARG A 186 18.25 -4.19 -22.15
CA ARG A 186 19.00 -3.87 -23.37
C ARG A 186 18.12 -3.26 -24.45
N LEU A 187 16.98 -3.90 -24.74
CA LEU A 187 16.03 -3.41 -25.73
C LEU A 187 15.45 -2.05 -25.35
N SER A 188 15.05 -1.87 -24.10
CA SER A 188 14.53 -0.59 -23.60
C SER A 188 15.59 0.51 -23.68
N SER A 189 16.83 0.22 -23.28
CA SER A 189 17.93 1.16 -23.41
C SER A 189 18.23 1.50 -24.87
N ARG A 190 18.15 0.54 -25.79
CA ARG A 190 18.33 0.77 -27.23
C ARG A 190 17.29 1.73 -27.80
N VAL A 191 16.03 1.58 -27.39
CA VAL A 191 14.90 2.39 -27.87
C VAL A 191 14.94 3.81 -27.31
N PHE A 192 15.19 3.96 -26.01
CA PHE A 192 15.07 5.25 -25.33
C PHE A 192 16.38 6.03 -25.23
N LEU A 193 17.52 5.36 -25.17
CA LEU A 193 18.84 5.95 -24.87
C LEU A 193 19.85 5.77 -26.01
N GLY A 194 19.55 4.92 -27.00
CA GLY A 194 20.36 4.71 -28.18
C GLY A 194 21.44 3.62 -28.05
N PRO A 195 22.37 3.53 -29.02
CA PRO A 195 23.35 2.43 -29.13
C PRO A 195 24.41 2.40 -28.04
N GLU A 196 24.76 3.56 -27.46
CA GLU A 196 25.91 3.64 -26.56
C GLU A 196 25.58 3.08 -25.17
N LEU A 197 24.38 3.37 -24.66
CA LEU A 197 23.94 2.88 -23.35
C LEU A 197 23.40 1.44 -23.39
N CYS A 198 22.94 0.94 -24.54
CA CYS A 198 22.42 -0.42 -24.63
C CYS A 198 23.50 -1.51 -24.43
N ARG A 199 24.78 -1.14 -24.55
CA ARG A 199 25.93 -2.03 -24.35
C ARG A 199 26.69 -1.77 -23.05
N ASN A 200 26.27 -0.80 -22.25
CA ASN A 200 26.90 -0.51 -20.97
C ASN A 200 26.34 -1.44 -19.89
N GLU A 201 27.11 -2.45 -19.51
CA GLU A 201 26.68 -3.45 -18.52
C GLU A 201 26.36 -2.85 -17.15
N ALA A 202 27.08 -1.80 -16.74
CA ALA A 202 26.80 -1.11 -15.47
C ALA A 202 25.42 -0.44 -15.51
N TRP A 203 25.08 0.23 -16.62
CA TRP A 203 23.77 0.86 -16.80
C TRP A 203 22.64 -0.18 -16.81
N LEU A 204 22.82 -1.28 -17.54
CA LEU A 204 21.84 -2.36 -17.63
C LEU A 204 21.58 -2.98 -16.26
N ASN A 205 22.64 -3.25 -15.50
CA ASN A 205 22.54 -3.83 -14.17
C ASN A 205 21.81 -2.89 -13.19
N ILE A 206 22.16 -1.60 -13.19
CA ILE A 206 21.48 -0.59 -12.35
C ILE A 206 19.99 -0.54 -12.71
N THR A 207 19.65 -0.56 -13.99
CA THR A 207 18.26 -0.52 -14.46
C THR A 207 17.46 -1.74 -13.98
N VAL A 208 18.05 -2.94 -14.05
CA VAL A 208 17.42 -4.17 -13.56
C VAL A 208 17.25 -4.12 -12.03
N ILE A 209 18.31 -3.78 -11.30
CA ILE A 209 18.30 -3.72 -9.83
C ILE A 209 17.27 -2.71 -9.35
N TYR A 210 17.24 -1.51 -9.93
CA TYR A 210 16.30 -0.46 -9.55
C TYR A 210 14.84 -0.95 -9.65
N VAL A 211 14.48 -1.59 -10.76
CA VAL A 211 13.12 -2.11 -10.94
C VAL A 211 12.80 -3.21 -9.93
N VAL A 212 13.71 -4.16 -9.72
CA VAL A 212 13.53 -5.25 -8.75
C VAL A 212 13.38 -4.69 -7.33
N ASP A 213 14.21 -3.74 -6.94
CA ASP A 213 14.17 -3.11 -5.61
C ASP A 213 12.87 -2.32 -5.41
N CYS A 214 12.37 -1.62 -6.44
CA CYS A 214 11.07 -0.96 -6.37
C CYS A 214 9.92 -1.95 -6.09
N PHE A 215 9.90 -3.10 -6.76
CA PHE A 215 8.87 -4.12 -6.53
C PHE A 215 9.01 -4.76 -5.14
N ILE A 216 10.23 -5.08 -4.70
CA ILE A 216 10.47 -5.61 -3.35
C ILE A 216 10.07 -4.59 -2.28
N ALA A 217 10.38 -3.31 -2.47
CA ALA A 217 10.00 -2.24 -1.56
C ALA A 217 8.47 -2.08 -1.50
N ALA A 218 7.79 -2.17 -2.65
CA ALA A 218 6.33 -2.19 -2.72
C ALA A 218 5.76 -3.36 -1.91
N GLU A 219 6.23 -4.59 -2.15
CA GLU A 219 5.75 -5.79 -1.44
C GLU A 219 5.98 -5.72 0.07
N ARG A 220 7.18 -5.30 0.51
CA ARG A 220 7.51 -5.12 1.93
C ARG A 220 6.60 -4.08 2.60
N ARG A 221 6.23 -3.03 1.86
CA ARG A 221 5.27 -2.04 2.35
C ARG A 221 3.87 -2.65 2.49
N LEU A 222 3.42 -3.44 1.53
CA LEU A 222 2.10 -4.08 1.58
C LEU A 222 1.97 -5.08 2.73
N ALA A 223 3.06 -5.80 3.02
CA ALA A 223 3.14 -6.77 4.12
C ALA A 223 3.12 -6.13 5.52
N ASN A 224 3.66 -4.91 5.68
CA ASN A 224 3.79 -4.24 6.97
C ASN A 224 2.74 -3.11 7.14
N PRO A 225 1.97 -3.08 8.25
CA PRO A 225 1.06 -1.96 8.54
C PRO A 225 1.80 -0.62 8.58
N SER A 226 1.14 0.43 8.09
CA SER A 226 1.66 1.80 7.90
C SER A 226 2.26 2.49 9.13
N TYR A 227 2.11 1.90 10.32
CA TYR A 227 2.67 2.42 11.58
C TYR A 227 4.20 2.30 11.67
N PHE A 228 4.83 1.34 10.98
CA PHE A 228 6.27 1.07 11.12
C PHE A 228 7.18 2.05 10.37
N TYR A 229 6.68 2.78 9.37
CA TYR A 229 7.51 3.63 8.50
C TYR A 229 7.46 5.11 8.86
N ARG A 230 6.74 5.50 9.92
CA ARG A 230 6.62 6.91 10.36
C ARG A 230 7.76 7.38 11.25
N GLU A 231 8.59 6.47 11.76
CA GLU A 231 9.73 6.77 12.65
C GLU A 231 11.07 6.98 11.91
N ILE A 232 11.13 6.76 10.59
CA ILE A 232 12.37 6.91 9.83
C ILE A 232 12.51 8.34 9.25
N ASP A 233 11.44 9.13 9.30
CA ASP A 233 11.38 10.51 8.76
C ASP A 233 11.47 11.61 9.85
N SER A 234 12.02 11.32 11.04
CA SER A 234 12.27 12.33 12.10
C SER A 234 13.74 12.60 12.34
#